data_AF-A0A6N8E8H6-F1
#
_entry.id   AF-A0A6N8E8H6-F1
#
_cell.length_a   1.000
_cell.length_b   1.000
_cell.length_c   1.000
_cell.angle_alpha   90.00
_cell.angle_beta   90.00
_cell.angle_gamma   90.00
#
_symmetry.space_group_name_H-M   'P 1'
#
loop_
_entity.id
_entity.type
_entity.pdbx_description
1 polymer ?
#
loop_
_entity_poly.entity_id
_entity_poly.type
_entity_poly.pdbx_seq_one_letter_code
_entity_poly.pdbx_strand_id
1 'polypeptide(L)'
;MRRRSWPLLSVLAFGYAFLYVPILLLILYSFNESRLVTVWSGFSFKWYGELLHNRQLLDAAWLSVRIAALNATIAVVLGTLAANALVRHGRFRGRTGLELLLTAPLVMPDVIIGLSMLLLFVALQQTIGWPDGRGFSTITIAHITFSMAYVAVVVRSRLARMDSSLEEAAMDLGARPLTVYLRITLPLIAPALLSGWLLAFTLSLDDLVIASFVSGPGATTLPMVIYSSVRMGVSPQINALASLVVALVALAVVIAGVSLRRR
;
A
#
# COMPACT_ATOMS: atom_id res chain seq x y z
N MET A 1 19.67 33.41 18.33
CA MET A 1 20.54 32.54 17.51
C MET A 1 20.48 31.13 18.08
N ARG A 2 19.90 30.18 17.33
CA ARG A 2 19.59 28.81 17.79
C ARG A 2 20.87 28.05 18.16
N ARG A 3 21.03 27.70 19.45
CA ARG A 3 22.00 26.66 19.86
C ARG A 3 21.61 25.37 19.13
N ARG A 4 22.40 24.99 18.13
CA ARG A 4 22.30 23.71 17.44
C ARG A 4 22.53 22.63 18.49
N SER A 5 21.47 22.02 18.97
CA SER A 5 21.52 20.96 19.98
C SER A 5 22.14 19.72 19.34
N TRP A 6 23.47 19.64 19.41
CA TRP A 6 24.27 18.46 19.03
C TRP A 6 23.62 17.12 19.42
N PRO A 7 23.03 16.94 20.63
CA PRO A 7 22.36 15.68 20.96
C PRO A 7 21.15 15.37 20.05
N LEU A 8 20.36 16.37 19.65
CA LEU A 8 19.24 16.17 18.72
C LEU A 8 19.74 15.79 17.32
N LEU A 9 20.85 16.37 16.86
CA LEU A 9 21.46 15.99 15.59
C LEU A 9 22.00 14.56 15.63
N SER A 10 22.63 14.16 16.73
CA SER A 10 23.14 12.79 16.91
C SER A 10 22.02 11.75 16.93
N VAL A 11 20.92 12.02 17.63
CA VAL A 11 19.74 11.14 17.66
C VAL A 11 19.11 11.02 16.28
N LEU A 12 18.96 12.13 15.55
CA LEU A 12 18.46 12.11 14.18
C LEU A 12 19.41 11.33 13.24
N ALA A 13 20.72 11.58 13.32
CA ALA A 13 21.71 10.90 12.50
C ALA A 13 21.71 9.39 12.75
N PHE A 14 21.66 8.97 14.02
CA PHE A 14 21.58 7.56 14.37
C PHE A 14 20.27 6.93 13.89
N GLY A 15 19.13 7.61 14.08
CA GLY A 15 17.84 7.14 13.58
C GLY A 15 17.82 6.96 12.06
N TYR A 16 18.36 7.93 11.32
CA TYR A 16 18.50 7.83 9.86
C TYR A 16 19.48 6.71 9.47
N ALA A 17 20.64 6.60 10.13
CA ALA A 17 21.59 5.52 9.84
C ALA A 17 20.95 4.15 10.08
N PHE A 18 20.24 3.96 11.20
CA PHE A 18 19.57 2.70 11.52
C PHE A 18 18.53 2.29 10.45
N LEU A 19 17.79 3.24 9.89
CA LEU A 19 16.81 2.97 8.84
C LEU A 19 17.44 2.73 7.46
N TYR A 20 18.41 3.56 7.08
CA TYR A 20 18.95 3.57 5.71
C TYR A 20 20.13 2.62 5.50
N VAL A 21 20.96 2.36 6.53
CA VAL A 21 22.13 1.48 6.39
C VAL A 21 21.74 0.07 5.96
N PRO A 22 20.72 -0.61 6.53
CA PRO A 22 20.31 -1.94 6.06
C PRO A 22 19.87 -1.94 4.59
N ILE A 23 19.15 -0.91 4.15
CA ILE A 23 18.70 -0.77 2.76
C ILE A 23 19.90 -0.57 1.83
N LEU A 24 20.84 0.30 2.22
CA LEU A 24 22.07 0.54 1.47
C LEU A 24 22.95 -0.71 1.40
N LEU A 25 23.03 -1.50 2.49
CA LEU A 25 23.75 -2.77 2.49
C LEU A 25 23.10 -3.78 1.54
N LEU A 26 21.77 -3.89 1.52
CA LEU A 26 21.06 -4.75 0.56
C LEU A 26 21.37 -4.34 -0.89
N ILE A 27 21.38 -3.04 -1.18
CA ILE A 27 21.76 -2.52 -2.51
C ILE A 27 23.24 -2.78 -2.79
N LEU A 28 24.14 -2.65 -1.82
CA LEU A 28 25.56 -2.94 -2.04
C LEU A 28 25.77 -4.43 -2.33
N TYR A 29 25.16 -5.30 -1.54
CA TYR A 29 25.25 -6.75 -1.70
C TYR A 29 24.45 -7.28 -2.90
N SER A 30 23.59 -6.49 -3.55
CA SER A 30 22.99 -6.89 -4.83
C SER A 30 24.01 -6.95 -5.96
N PHE A 31 25.11 -6.21 -5.82
CA PHE A 31 26.24 -6.26 -6.74
C PHE A 31 27.32 -7.27 -6.33
N ASN A 32 27.13 -8.04 -5.26
CA ASN A 32 28.12 -9.04 -4.86
C ASN A 32 28.06 -10.26 -5.78
N GLU A 33 29.19 -10.67 -6.37
CA GLU A 33 29.26 -11.83 -7.25
C GLU A 33 29.03 -13.17 -6.52
N SER A 34 29.33 -13.20 -5.21
CA SER A 34 29.27 -14.42 -4.40
C SER A 34 27.85 -15.00 -4.30
N ARG A 35 27.77 -16.34 -4.23
CA ARG A 35 26.52 -17.06 -3.91
C ARG A 35 26.15 -16.95 -2.43
N LEU A 36 27.13 -16.68 -1.57
CA LEU A 36 26.92 -16.42 -0.14
C LEU A 36 26.86 -14.90 0.05
N VAL A 37 25.68 -14.40 0.45
CA VAL A 37 25.43 -12.97 0.70
C VAL A 37 26.43 -12.39 1.71
N THR A 38 26.95 -13.20 2.63
CA THR A 38 27.87 -12.80 3.70
C THR A 38 29.33 -12.71 3.29
N VAL A 39 29.73 -13.26 2.13
CA VAL A 39 31.13 -13.28 1.68
C VAL A 39 31.27 -12.39 0.45
N TRP A 40 32.04 -11.30 0.57
CA TRP A 40 32.31 -10.41 -0.55
C TRP A 40 33.36 -11.03 -1.47
N SER A 41 32.99 -11.29 -2.74
CA SER A 41 33.89 -11.89 -3.73
C SER A 41 34.27 -10.96 -4.88
N GLY A 42 33.46 -9.94 -5.18
CA GLY A 42 33.65 -9.05 -6.33
C GLY A 42 32.36 -8.31 -6.71
N PHE A 43 32.49 -7.27 -7.53
CA PHE A 43 31.36 -6.50 -8.06
C PHE A 43 30.84 -7.13 -9.37
N SER A 44 29.54 -7.41 -9.47
CA SER A 44 28.93 -8.07 -10.62
C SER A 44 27.44 -7.74 -10.76
N PHE A 45 26.96 -7.67 -12.00
CA PHE A 45 25.54 -7.56 -12.34
C PHE A 45 24.85 -8.91 -12.57
N LYS A 46 25.56 -10.03 -12.32
CA LYS A 46 25.10 -11.39 -12.60
C LYS A 46 23.69 -11.69 -12.07
N TRP A 47 23.40 -11.28 -10.84
CA TRP A 47 22.12 -11.57 -10.19
C TRP A 47 20.94 -10.81 -10.80
N TYR A 48 21.17 -9.67 -11.47
CA TYR A 48 20.13 -9.00 -12.25
C TYR A 48 19.77 -9.82 -13.49
N GLY A 49 20.77 -10.41 -14.17
CA GLY A 49 20.53 -11.32 -15.29
C GLY A 49 19.84 -12.61 -14.86
N GLU A 50 20.27 -13.19 -13.74
CA GLU A 50 19.66 -14.41 -13.17
C GLU A 50 18.22 -14.16 -12.70
N LEU A 51 17.93 -12.97 -12.15
CA LEU A 51 16.59 -12.57 -11.74
C LEU A 51 15.61 -12.61 -12.91
N LEU A 52 16.04 -12.22 -14.12
CA LEU A 52 15.21 -12.27 -15.33
C LEU A 52 14.86 -13.70 -15.77
N HIS A 53 15.61 -14.70 -15.30
CA HIS A 53 15.34 -16.12 -15.57
C HIS A 53 14.53 -16.78 -14.44
N ASN A 54 14.42 -16.14 -13.27
CA ASN A 54 13.65 -16.67 -12.15
C ASN A 54 12.15 -16.37 -12.32
N ARG A 55 11.45 -17.28 -13.02
CA ARG A 55 10.01 -17.21 -13.25
C ARG A 55 9.20 -17.08 -11.95
N GLN A 56 9.58 -17.77 -10.90
CA GLN A 56 8.87 -17.71 -9.61
C GLN A 56 8.89 -16.29 -9.02
N LEU A 57 10.05 -15.63 -9.01
CA LEU A 57 10.17 -14.26 -8.51
C LEU A 57 9.44 -13.26 -9.41
N LEU A 58 9.56 -13.41 -10.73
CA LEU A 58 8.89 -12.53 -11.69
C LEU A 58 7.36 -12.65 -11.62
N ASP A 59 6.84 -13.89 -11.56
CA ASP A 59 5.41 -14.14 -11.47
C ASP A 59 4.84 -13.63 -10.14
N ALA A 60 5.58 -13.82 -9.02
CA ALA A 60 5.20 -13.29 -7.72
C ALA A 60 5.22 -11.75 -7.68
N ALA A 61 6.25 -11.11 -8.26
CA ALA A 61 6.33 -9.66 -8.37
C ALA A 61 5.18 -9.10 -9.21
N TRP A 62 4.89 -9.73 -10.33
CA TRP A 62 3.82 -9.33 -11.22
C TRP A 62 2.43 -9.51 -10.60
N LEU A 63 2.22 -10.63 -9.90
CA LEU A 63 1.01 -10.87 -9.12
C LEU A 63 0.82 -9.78 -8.04
N SER A 64 1.86 -9.48 -7.27
CA SER A 64 1.84 -8.45 -6.24
C SER A 64 1.50 -7.06 -6.78
N VAL A 65 2.13 -6.65 -7.89
CA VAL A 65 1.85 -5.34 -8.51
C VAL A 65 0.41 -5.27 -9.02
N ARG A 66 -0.10 -6.34 -9.65
CA ARG A 66 -1.50 -6.40 -10.10
C ARG A 66 -2.50 -6.28 -8.95
N ILE A 67 -2.26 -7.03 -7.87
CA ILE A 67 -3.09 -6.98 -6.66
C ILE A 67 -3.04 -5.58 -6.05
N ALA A 68 -1.84 -5.01 -5.87
CA ALA A 68 -1.65 -3.70 -5.26
C ALA A 68 -2.31 -2.57 -6.07
N ALA A 69 -2.19 -2.59 -7.40
CA ALA A 69 -2.81 -1.60 -8.27
C ALA A 69 -4.35 -1.68 -8.24
N LEU A 70 -4.90 -2.89 -8.32
CA LEU A 70 -6.35 -3.10 -8.27
C LEU A 70 -6.92 -2.76 -6.89
N ASN A 71 -6.24 -3.20 -5.83
CA ASN A 71 -6.53 -2.84 -4.45
C ASN A 71 -6.58 -1.32 -4.27
N ALA A 72 -5.51 -0.60 -4.61
CA ALA A 72 -5.41 0.83 -4.41
C ALA A 72 -6.52 1.60 -5.14
N THR A 73 -6.84 1.17 -6.36
CA THR A 73 -7.88 1.80 -7.17
C THR A 73 -9.26 1.62 -6.54
N ILE A 74 -9.62 0.39 -6.17
CA ILE A 74 -10.94 0.11 -5.57
C ILE A 74 -11.03 0.70 -4.16
N ALA A 75 -9.96 0.60 -3.36
CA ALA A 75 -9.89 1.18 -2.03
C ALA A 75 -10.07 2.70 -2.05
N VAL A 76 -9.51 3.41 -3.04
CA VAL A 76 -9.73 4.86 -3.23
C VAL A 76 -11.19 5.16 -3.52
N VAL A 77 -11.83 4.40 -4.41
CA VAL A 77 -13.25 4.60 -4.74
C VAL A 77 -14.12 4.37 -3.51
N LEU A 78 -14.00 3.19 -2.87
CA LEU A 78 -14.83 2.82 -1.71
C LEU A 78 -14.55 3.70 -0.49
N GLY A 79 -13.27 3.97 -0.19
CA GLY A 79 -12.86 4.82 0.91
C GLY A 79 -13.29 6.27 0.74
N THR A 80 -13.28 6.79 -0.49
CA THR A 80 -13.80 8.15 -0.79
C THR A 80 -15.30 8.22 -0.62
N LEU A 81 -16.06 7.22 -1.09
CA LEU A 81 -17.50 7.15 -0.89
C LEU A 81 -17.85 7.09 0.61
N ALA A 82 -17.14 6.26 1.37
CA ALA A 82 -17.28 6.15 2.81
C ALA A 82 -16.96 7.47 3.54
N ALA A 83 -15.84 8.11 3.20
CA ALA A 83 -15.45 9.41 3.75
C ALA A 83 -16.48 10.50 3.43
N ASN A 84 -16.96 10.56 2.19
CA ASN A 84 -17.96 11.53 1.76
C ASN A 84 -19.29 11.34 2.50
N ALA A 85 -19.73 10.10 2.69
CA ALA A 85 -20.92 9.78 3.48
C ALA A 85 -20.79 10.29 4.92
N LEU A 86 -19.63 10.06 5.56
CA LEU A 86 -19.40 10.47 6.95
C LEU A 86 -19.23 11.99 7.14
N VAL A 87 -18.66 12.70 6.16
CA VAL A 87 -18.42 14.15 6.27
C VAL A 87 -19.60 14.97 5.79
N ARG A 88 -20.18 14.65 4.62
CA ARG A 88 -21.18 15.52 3.96
C ARG A 88 -22.62 15.22 4.36
N HIS A 89 -22.96 13.98 4.73
CA HIS A 89 -24.36 13.59 4.97
C HIS A 89 -24.81 13.69 6.44
N GLY A 90 -24.00 14.29 7.32
CA GLY A 90 -24.38 14.57 8.71
C GLY A 90 -24.87 13.33 9.47
N ARG A 91 -25.99 13.46 10.21
CA ARG A 91 -26.57 12.37 11.01
C ARG A 91 -27.52 11.51 10.17
N PHE A 92 -27.13 10.27 9.87
CA PHE A 92 -27.98 9.26 9.23
C PHE A 92 -28.06 7.96 10.06
N ARG A 93 -29.11 7.17 9.86
CA ARG A 93 -29.32 5.89 10.56
C ARG A 93 -28.19 4.92 10.16
N GLY A 94 -27.47 4.38 11.16
CA GLY A 94 -26.32 3.49 10.93
C GLY A 94 -24.95 4.17 10.85
N ARG A 95 -24.88 5.50 11.00
CA ARG A 95 -23.60 6.26 11.00
C ARG A 95 -22.56 5.68 11.96
N THR A 96 -22.96 5.41 13.21
CA THR A 96 -22.05 4.85 14.23
C THR A 96 -21.53 3.47 13.84
N GLY A 97 -22.38 2.64 13.24
CA GLY A 97 -21.97 1.31 12.75
C GLY A 97 -20.98 1.41 11.59
N LEU A 98 -21.23 2.32 10.63
CA LEU A 98 -20.29 2.58 9.53
C LEU A 98 -18.95 3.11 10.05
N GLU A 99 -18.97 4.04 11.00
CA GLU A 99 -17.76 4.61 11.60
C GLU A 99 -16.96 3.54 12.36
N LEU A 100 -17.64 2.64 13.09
CA LEU A 100 -17.00 1.51 13.76
C LEU A 100 -16.41 0.51 12.75
N LEU A 101 -17.15 0.15 11.70
CA LEU A 101 -16.68 -0.77 10.66
C LEU A 101 -15.47 -0.22 9.89
N LEU A 102 -15.42 1.08 9.64
CA LEU A 102 -14.29 1.72 8.97
C LEU A 102 -13.06 1.85 9.86
N THR A 103 -13.24 1.99 11.17
CA THR A 103 -12.12 2.16 12.11
C THR A 103 -11.62 0.86 12.72
N ALA A 104 -12.44 -0.20 12.75
CA ALA A 104 -12.07 -1.49 13.31
C ALA A 104 -10.80 -2.09 12.67
N PRO A 105 -10.64 -2.13 11.33
CA PRO A 105 -9.42 -2.67 10.71
C PRO A 105 -8.14 -1.91 11.07
N LEU A 106 -8.24 -0.67 11.53
CA LEU A 106 -7.08 0.17 11.88
C LEU A 106 -6.49 -0.18 13.25
N VAL A 107 -7.27 -0.87 14.10
CA VAL A 107 -6.88 -1.23 15.48
C VAL A 107 -6.70 -2.76 15.61
N MET A 108 -7.30 -3.52 14.70
CA MET A 108 -7.17 -4.98 14.68
C MET A 108 -5.77 -5.40 14.20
N PRO A 109 -5.15 -6.40 14.83
CA PRO A 109 -3.95 -7.05 14.30
C PRO A 109 -4.22 -7.69 12.93
N ASP A 110 -3.27 -7.59 12.00
CA ASP A 110 -3.38 -8.12 10.64
C ASP A 110 -3.69 -9.63 10.61
N VAL A 111 -3.17 -10.39 11.58
CA VAL A 111 -3.44 -11.82 11.74
C VAL A 111 -4.93 -12.09 11.96
N ILE A 112 -5.62 -11.25 12.73
CA ILE A 112 -7.06 -11.40 12.98
C ILE A 112 -7.82 -11.13 11.70
N ILE A 113 -7.49 -10.07 10.97
CA ILE A 113 -8.13 -9.73 9.68
C ILE A 113 -7.93 -10.86 8.67
N GLY A 114 -6.70 -11.36 8.53
CA GLY A 114 -6.36 -12.46 7.64
C GLY A 114 -7.12 -13.74 7.97
N LEU A 115 -7.17 -14.14 9.25
CA LEU A 115 -7.90 -15.31 9.69
C LEU A 115 -9.41 -15.16 9.51
N SER A 116 -9.98 -14.00 9.84
CA SER A 116 -11.41 -13.72 9.64
C SER A 116 -11.79 -13.76 8.17
N MET A 117 -10.97 -13.20 7.27
CA MET A 117 -11.18 -13.27 5.83
C MET A 117 -11.06 -14.69 5.28
N LEU A 118 -10.10 -15.47 5.78
CA LEU A 118 -10.00 -16.88 5.42
C LEU A 118 -11.28 -17.64 5.79
N LEU A 119 -11.76 -17.48 7.03
CA LEU A 119 -12.99 -18.13 7.49
C LEU A 119 -14.21 -17.67 6.65
N LEU A 120 -14.26 -16.39 6.29
CA LEU A 120 -15.29 -15.86 5.39
C LEU A 120 -15.25 -16.54 4.02
N PHE A 121 -14.08 -16.64 3.38
CA PHE A 121 -13.96 -17.28 2.07
C PHE A 121 -14.29 -18.77 2.12
N VAL A 122 -13.92 -19.47 3.20
CA VAL A 122 -14.31 -20.88 3.40
C VAL A 122 -15.82 -21.01 3.54
N ALA A 123 -16.46 -20.16 4.34
CA ALA A 123 -17.91 -20.17 4.51
C ALA A 123 -18.64 -19.88 3.19
N LEU A 124 -18.20 -18.86 2.45
CA LEU A 124 -18.77 -18.53 1.14
C LEU A 124 -18.61 -19.68 0.15
N GLN A 125 -17.45 -20.35 0.14
CA GLN A 125 -17.22 -21.50 -0.74
C GLN A 125 -18.22 -22.62 -0.45
N GLN A 126 -18.53 -22.85 0.83
CA GLN A 126 -19.50 -23.87 1.24
C GLN A 126 -20.96 -23.47 0.94
N THR A 127 -21.31 -22.18 1.03
CA THR A 127 -22.71 -21.73 0.86
C THR A 127 -23.08 -21.40 -0.57
N ILE A 128 -22.19 -20.74 -1.32
CA ILE A 128 -22.45 -20.21 -2.66
C ILE A 128 -21.49 -20.76 -3.72
N GLY A 129 -20.57 -21.65 -3.34
CA GLY A 129 -19.58 -22.22 -4.26
C GLY A 129 -18.44 -21.28 -4.64
N TRP A 130 -18.35 -20.08 -4.03
CA TRP A 130 -17.32 -19.09 -4.33
C TRP A 130 -16.50 -18.75 -3.08
N PRO A 131 -15.17 -18.68 -3.16
CA PRO A 131 -14.34 -18.81 -4.36
C PRO A 131 -14.06 -20.28 -4.73
N ASP A 132 -13.89 -20.56 -6.02
CA ASP A 132 -13.55 -21.89 -6.58
C ASP A 132 -12.07 -22.30 -6.32
N GLY A 133 -11.47 -21.69 -5.29
CA GLY A 133 -10.05 -21.70 -4.98
C GLY A 133 -9.57 -20.33 -4.50
N ARG A 134 -8.74 -20.34 -3.45
CA ARG A 134 -8.07 -19.12 -2.97
C ARG A 134 -6.99 -18.68 -3.94
N GLY A 135 -6.89 -17.38 -4.20
CA GLY A 135 -5.90 -16.84 -5.12
C GLY A 135 -5.99 -15.33 -5.31
N PHE A 136 -5.85 -14.87 -6.55
CA PHE A 136 -5.82 -13.44 -6.86
C PHE A 136 -7.02 -12.66 -6.31
N SER A 137 -8.25 -13.20 -6.46
CA SER A 137 -9.49 -12.54 -6.04
C SER A 137 -9.59 -12.40 -4.53
N THR A 138 -9.29 -13.47 -3.78
CA THR A 138 -9.38 -13.49 -2.32
C THR A 138 -8.36 -12.56 -1.69
N ILE A 139 -7.12 -12.55 -2.21
CA ILE A 139 -6.07 -11.62 -1.75
C ILE A 139 -6.50 -10.18 -2.04
N THR A 140 -6.96 -9.90 -3.26
CA THR A 140 -7.39 -8.54 -3.64
C THR A 140 -8.53 -8.04 -2.75
N ILE A 141 -9.55 -8.86 -2.49
CA ILE A 141 -10.70 -8.47 -1.65
C ILE A 141 -10.26 -8.21 -0.21
N ALA A 142 -9.44 -9.09 0.36
CA ALA A 142 -8.94 -8.89 1.72
C ALA A 142 -8.11 -7.60 1.84
N HIS A 143 -7.25 -7.33 0.86
CA HIS A 143 -6.46 -6.10 0.81
C HIS A 143 -7.34 -4.86 0.66
N ILE A 144 -8.42 -4.93 -0.14
CA ILE A 144 -9.37 -3.81 -0.30
C ILE A 144 -10.04 -3.50 1.01
N THR A 145 -10.52 -4.51 1.75
CA THR A 145 -11.21 -4.31 3.03
C THR A 145 -10.33 -3.58 4.05
N PHE A 146 -9.05 -3.95 4.13
CA PHE A 146 -8.10 -3.27 5.00
C PHE A 146 -7.73 -1.89 4.48
N SER A 147 -7.34 -1.79 3.21
CA SER A 147 -6.80 -0.55 2.63
C SER A 147 -7.86 0.56 2.53
N MET A 148 -9.12 0.22 2.29
CA MET A 148 -10.19 1.22 2.20
C MET A 148 -10.39 1.99 3.51
N ALA A 149 -10.10 1.38 4.67
CA ALA A 149 -10.15 2.04 5.96
C ALA A 149 -9.11 3.17 6.06
N TYR A 150 -7.86 2.89 5.66
CA TYR A 150 -6.79 3.89 5.62
C TYR A 150 -7.10 5.02 4.64
N VAL A 151 -7.55 4.69 3.43
CA VAL A 151 -7.99 5.68 2.44
C VAL A 151 -9.10 6.55 3.01
N ALA A 152 -10.13 5.94 3.61
CA ALA A 152 -11.27 6.69 4.15
C ALA A 152 -10.82 7.71 5.21
N VAL A 153 -9.86 7.36 6.07
CA VAL A 153 -9.28 8.29 7.05
C VAL A 153 -8.55 9.44 6.37
N VAL A 154 -7.69 9.15 5.39
CA VAL A 154 -6.93 10.18 4.65
C VAL A 154 -7.89 11.15 3.95
N VAL A 155 -8.87 10.64 3.21
CA VAL A 155 -9.83 11.46 2.46
C VAL A 155 -10.77 12.22 3.39
N ARG A 156 -11.27 11.59 4.46
CA ARG A 156 -12.10 12.24 5.49
C ARG A 156 -11.37 13.42 6.11
N SER A 157 -10.09 13.27 6.44
CA SER A 157 -9.29 14.35 7.04
C SER A 157 -9.16 15.56 6.11
N ARG A 158 -9.08 15.31 4.79
CA ARG A 158 -8.99 16.38 3.79
C ARG A 158 -10.34 17.08 3.61
N LEU A 159 -11.41 16.30 3.47
CA LEU A 159 -12.77 16.83 3.30
C LEU A 159 -13.19 17.67 4.50
N ALA A 160 -12.89 17.24 5.73
CA ALA A 160 -13.25 17.96 6.95
C ALA A 160 -12.54 19.31 7.12
N ARG A 161 -11.39 19.51 6.45
CA ARG A 161 -10.63 20.78 6.47
C ARG A 161 -10.96 21.70 5.30
N MET A 162 -11.82 21.27 4.39
CA MET A 162 -12.18 22.04 3.21
C MET A 162 -13.31 23.01 3.53
N ASP A 163 -13.14 24.27 3.18
CA ASP A 163 -14.19 25.27 3.29
C ASP A 163 -15.35 24.93 2.33
N SER A 164 -16.58 24.92 2.86
CA SER A 164 -17.79 24.67 2.07
C SER A 164 -18.24 25.88 1.25
N SER A 165 -17.66 27.06 1.47
CA SER A 165 -18.02 28.29 0.76
C SER A 165 -17.96 28.18 -0.77
N LEU A 166 -16.98 27.44 -1.31
CA LEU A 166 -16.86 27.19 -2.75
C LEU A 166 -17.97 26.27 -3.29
N GLU A 167 -18.42 25.31 -2.49
CA GLU A 167 -19.53 24.41 -2.85
C GLU A 167 -20.86 25.16 -2.79
N GLU A 168 -21.06 25.98 -1.75
CA GLU A 168 -22.23 26.84 -1.56
C GLU A 168 -22.36 27.88 -2.68
N ALA A 169 -21.30 28.63 -2.99
CA ALA A 169 -21.31 29.63 -4.05
C ALA A 169 -21.62 29.03 -5.44
N ALA A 170 -21.17 27.79 -5.70
CA ALA A 170 -21.50 27.11 -6.94
C ALA A 170 -22.98 26.68 -7.00
N MET A 171 -23.55 26.24 -5.87
CA MET A 171 -24.98 25.94 -5.78
C MET A 171 -25.84 27.20 -5.93
N ASP A 172 -25.41 28.34 -5.39
CA ASP A 172 -26.07 29.65 -5.54
C ASP A 172 -26.11 30.11 -7.01
N LEU A 173 -25.07 29.79 -7.78
CA LEU A 173 -25.01 30.01 -9.24
C LEU A 173 -25.82 28.97 -10.04
N GLY A 174 -26.57 28.08 -9.38
CA GLY A 174 -27.45 27.10 -10.00
C GLY A 174 -26.80 25.76 -10.36
N ALA A 175 -25.57 25.49 -9.90
CA ALA A 175 -24.92 24.20 -10.15
C ALA A 175 -25.57 23.07 -9.34
N ARG A 176 -25.83 21.93 -9.99
CA ARG A 176 -26.38 20.73 -9.32
C ARG A 176 -25.33 20.09 -8.39
N PRO A 177 -25.72 19.41 -7.29
CA PRO A 177 -24.79 18.81 -6.33
C PRO A 177 -23.73 17.89 -6.95
N LEU A 178 -24.11 17.06 -7.95
CA LEU A 178 -23.15 16.20 -8.66
C LEU A 178 -22.14 17.01 -9.48
N THR A 179 -22.57 18.13 -10.07
CA THR A 179 -21.68 19.03 -10.81
C THR A 179 -20.68 19.72 -9.88
N VAL A 180 -21.16 20.20 -8.73
CA VAL A 180 -20.32 20.77 -7.67
C VAL A 180 -19.30 19.74 -7.19
N TYR A 181 -19.74 18.51 -6.91
CA TYR A 181 -18.85 17.44 -6.48
C TYR A 181 -17.75 17.13 -7.50
N LEU A 182 -18.11 16.94 -8.78
CA LEU A 182 -17.16 16.55 -9.82
C LEU A 182 -16.22 17.70 -10.24
N ARG A 183 -16.69 18.95 -10.23
CA ARG A 183 -15.91 20.10 -10.72
C ARG A 183 -15.17 20.87 -9.63
N ILE A 184 -15.61 20.78 -8.38
CA ILE A 184 -15.05 21.56 -7.27
C ILE A 184 -14.48 20.61 -6.21
N THR A 185 -15.31 19.78 -5.59
CA THR A 185 -14.89 18.91 -4.49
C THR A 185 -13.80 17.93 -4.92
N LEU A 186 -14.03 17.19 -6.01
CA LEU A 186 -13.14 16.11 -6.46
C LEU A 186 -11.74 16.63 -6.85
N PRO A 187 -11.59 17.72 -7.64
CA PRO A 187 -10.28 18.32 -7.91
C PRO A 187 -9.57 18.84 -6.65
N LEU A 188 -10.30 19.41 -5.70
CA LEU A 188 -9.72 19.93 -4.45
C LEU A 188 -9.23 18.83 -3.50
N ILE A 189 -9.83 17.65 -3.55
CA ILE A 189 -9.38 16.46 -2.78
C ILE A 189 -8.46 15.55 -3.59
N ALA A 190 -8.24 15.78 -4.89
CA ALA A 190 -7.41 14.93 -5.74
C ALA A 190 -6.00 14.65 -5.18
N PRO A 191 -5.28 15.62 -4.56
CA PRO A 191 -3.99 15.33 -3.91
C PRO A 191 -4.11 14.34 -2.74
N ALA A 192 -5.22 14.37 -2.01
CA ALA A 192 -5.50 13.41 -0.94
C ALA A 192 -5.92 12.05 -1.50
N LEU A 193 -6.65 12.00 -2.63
CA LEU A 193 -6.95 10.75 -3.33
C LEU A 193 -5.67 10.07 -3.82
N LEU A 194 -4.74 10.82 -4.41
CA LEU A 194 -3.45 10.29 -4.87
C LEU A 194 -2.61 9.79 -3.69
N SER A 195 -2.55 10.56 -2.60
CA SER A 195 -1.87 10.13 -1.37
C SER A 195 -2.49 8.84 -0.79
N GLY A 196 -3.83 8.75 -0.78
CA GLY A 196 -4.55 7.56 -0.36
C GLY A 196 -4.30 6.36 -1.27
N TRP A 197 -4.23 6.58 -2.59
CA TRP A 197 -3.89 5.55 -3.57
C TRP A 197 -2.48 4.99 -3.33
N LEU A 198 -1.49 5.87 -3.18
CA LEU A 198 -0.10 5.46 -2.93
C LEU A 198 0.05 4.72 -1.60
N LEU A 199 -0.67 5.16 -0.56
CA LEU A 199 -0.71 4.48 0.72
C LEU A 199 -1.30 3.07 0.60
N ALA A 200 -2.49 2.95 -0.02
CA ALA A 200 -3.14 1.66 -0.23
C ALA A 200 -2.33 0.71 -1.12
N PHE A 201 -1.66 1.25 -2.16
CA PHE A 201 -0.76 0.49 -3.01
C PHE A 201 0.42 -0.06 -2.20
N THR A 202 1.05 0.79 -1.40
CA THR A 202 2.22 0.43 -0.58
C THR A 202 1.87 -0.65 0.44
N LEU A 203 0.79 -0.43 1.21
CA LEU A 203 0.31 -1.40 2.21
C LEU A 203 -0.05 -2.76 1.61
N SER A 204 -0.55 -2.78 0.37
CA SER A 204 -0.87 -4.04 -0.32
C SER A 204 0.35 -4.70 -0.96
N LEU A 205 1.39 -3.93 -1.29
CA LEU A 205 2.56 -4.46 -1.97
C LEU A 205 3.48 -5.20 -0.99
N ASP A 206 3.56 -4.71 0.26
CA ASP A 206 4.40 -5.28 1.31
C ASP A 206 3.65 -6.26 2.24
N ASP A 207 2.34 -6.40 2.12
CA ASP A 207 1.58 -7.33 2.96
C ASP A 207 2.00 -8.79 2.76
N LEU A 208 2.44 -9.37 3.87
CA LEU A 208 2.73 -10.79 4.01
C LEU A 208 1.62 -11.49 4.80
N VAL A 209 1.08 -10.83 5.82
CA VAL A 209 0.30 -11.49 6.86
C VAL A 209 -1.08 -11.86 6.31
N ILE A 210 -1.84 -10.89 5.79
CA ILE A 210 -3.18 -11.13 5.27
C ILE A 210 -3.10 -12.07 4.06
N ALA A 211 -2.18 -11.78 3.12
CA ALA A 211 -1.93 -12.58 1.94
C ALA A 211 -1.60 -14.05 2.27
N SER A 212 -0.85 -14.33 3.34
CA SER A 212 -0.53 -15.70 3.75
C SER A 212 -1.75 -16.52 4.18
N PHE A 213 -2.78 -15.88 4.74
CA PHE A 213 -4.02 -16.57 5.14
C PHE A 213 -4.97 -16.80 3.96
N VAL A 214 -5.08 -15.82 3.06
CA VAL A 214 -6.11 -15.82 2.01
C VAL A 214 -5.60 -16.24 0.64
N SER A 215 -4.32 -16.57 0.50
CA SER A 215 -3.74 -17.15 -0.72
C SER A 215 -4.01 -18.66 -0.84
N GLY A 216 -3.85 -19.18 -2.05
CA GLY A 216 -3.91 -20.60 -2.37
C GLY A 216 -2.77 -21.01 -3.31
N PRO A 217 -2.71 -22.30 -3.69
CA PRO A 217 -1.68 -22.81 -4.59
C PRO A 217 -1.60 -21.99 -5.89
N GLY A 218 -0.39 -21.59 -6.29
CA GLY A 218 -0.17 -20.80 -7.49
C GLY A 218 -0.41 -19.29 -7.36
N ALA A 219 -0.83 -18.80 -6.19
CA ALA A 219 -1.06 -17.37 -5.92
C ALA A 219 -0.14 -16.84 -4.82
N THR A 220 1.18 -17.03 -4.98
CA THR A 220 2.19 -16.58 -4.02
C THR A 220 2.68 -15.18 -4.37
N THR A 221 2.35 -14.19 -3.54
CA THR A 221 2.82 -12.81 -3.62
C THR A 221 4.32 -12.69 -3.34
N LEU A 222 4.90 -11.57 -3.79
CA LEU A 222 6.32 -11.26 -3.63
C LEU A 222 6.79 -11.30 -2.17
N PRO A 223 6.08 -10.70 -1.17
CA PRO A 223 6.49 -10.81 0.23
C PRO A 223 6.53 -12.25 0.73
N MET A 224 5.59 -13.11 0.31
CA MET A 224 5.58 -14.52 0.68
C MET A 224 6.78 -15.29 0.10
N VAL A 225 7.17 -15.01 -1.15
CA VAL A 225 8.37 -15.62 -1.75
C VAL A 225 9.65 -15.15 -1.06
N ILE A 226 9.75 -13.87 -0.73
CA ILE A 226 10.91 -13.32 0.00
C ILE A 226 10.99 -13.96 1.39
N TYR A 227 9.87 -14.01 2.12
CA TYR A 227 9.82 -14.57 3.46
C TYR A 227 10.21 -16.06 3.51
N SER A 228 9.70 -16.86 2.58
CA SER A 228 10.06 -18.28 2.48
C SER A 228 11.54 -18.46 2.12
N SER A 229 12.07 -17.62 1.24
CA SER A 229 13.47 -17.68 0.83
C SER A 229 14.44 -17.31 1.97
N VAL A 230 14.10 -16.33 2.81
CA VAL A 230 14.91 -15.99 4.00
C VAL A 230 15.04 -17.18 4.95
N ARG A 231 13.99 -18.01 5.08
CA ARG A 231 14.03 -19.23 5.91
C ARG A 231 14.85 -20.37 5.29
N MET A 232 14.91 -20.45 3.96
CA MET A 232 15.62 -21.51 3.22
C MET A 232 17.08 -21.15 2.87
N GLY A 233 17.47 -19.88 3.06
CA GLY A 233 18.78 -19.34 2.72
C GLY A 233 18.65 -18.15 1.77
N VAL A 234 19.16 -16.99 2.19
CA VAL A 234 19.03 -15.74 1.42
C VAL A 234 19.79 -15.86 0.10
N SER A 235 19.04 -15.87 -1.00
CA SER A 235 19.60 -15.80 -2.35
C SER A 235 19.99 -14.36 -2.69
N PRO A 236 21.18 -14.10 -3.27
CA PRO A 236 21.55 -12.78 -3.76
C PRO A 236 20.58 -12.20 -4.82
N GLN A 237 19.77 -13.05 -5.48
CA GLN A 237 18.70 -12.60 -6.39
C GLN A 237 17.66 -11.72 -5.68
N ILE A 238 17.42 -11.94 -4.38
CA ILE A 238 16.48 -11.15 -3.56
C ILE A 238 17.03 -9.74 -3.36
N ASN A 239 18.35 -9.59 -3.16
CA ASN A 239 18.98 -8.28 -3.03
C ASN A 239 18.86 -7.50 -4.35
N ALA A 240 19.08 -8.16 -5.50
CA ALA A 240 18.88 -7.56 -6.81
C ALA A 240 17.43 -7.08 -7.01
N LEU A 241 16.46 -7.93 -6.70
CA LEU A 241 15.04 -7.57 -6.75
C LEU A 241 14.70 -6.40 -5.81
N ALA A 242 15.14 -6.46 -4.55
CA ALA A 242 14.91 -5.40 -3.57
C ALA A 242 15.50 -4.05 -4.04
N SER A 243 16.71 -4.07 -4.61
CA SER A 243 17.34 -2.86 -5.18
C SER A 243 16.50 -2.27 -6.32
N LEU A 244 15.91 -3.11 -7.18
CA LEU A 244 15.07 -2.68 -8.29
C LEU A 244 13.75 -2.07 -7.79
N VAL A 245 13.11 -2.72 -6.81
CA VAL A 245 11.88 -2.21 -6.19
C VAL A 245 12.14 -0.88 -5.49
N VAL A 246 13.22 -0.76 -4.70
CA VAL A 246 13.60 0.49 -4.04
C VAL A 246 13.88 1.59 -5.07
N ALA A 247 14.62 1.29 -6.15
CA ALA A 247 14.87 2.25 -7.21
C ALA A 247 13.58 2.72 -7.89
N LEU A 248 12.65 1.80 -8.17
CA LEU A 248 11.35 2.11 -8.79
C LEU A 248 10.48 2.99 -7.87
N VAL A 249 10.38 2.65 -6.58
CA VAL A 249 9.63 3.45 -5.59
C VAL A 249 10.26 4.82 -5.43
N ALA A 250 11.59 4.91 -5.30
CA ALA A 250 12.30 6.18 -5.20
C ALA A 250 12.05 7.07 -6.43
N LEU A 251 12.11 6.49 -7.63
CA LEU A 251 11.83 7.22 -8.87
C LEU A 251 10.38 7.72 -8.92
N ALA A 252 9.41 6.88 -8.55
CA ALA A 252 8.00 7.26 -8.49
C ALA A 252 7.77 8.42 -7.51
N VAL A 253 8.39 8.38 -6.32
CA VAL A 253 8.32 9.45 -5.33
C VAL A 253 8.96 10.74 -5.83
N VAL A 254 10.11 10.67 -6.52
CA VAL A 254 10.76 11.85 -7.12
C VAL A 254 9.87 12.47 -8.19
N ILE A 255 9.30 11.67 -9.09
CA ILE A 255 8.38 12.15 -10.14
C ILE A 255 7.12 12.79 -9.53
N ALA A 256 6.53 12.15 -8.51
CA ALA A 256 5.39 12.70 -7.80
C ALA A 256 5.76 14.03 -7.11
N GLY A 257 6.89 14.09 -6.41
CA GLY A 257 7.37 15.30 -5.74
C GLY A 257 7.63 16.46 -6.71
N VAL A 258 8.19 16.19 -7.89
CA VAL A 258 8.42 17.21 -8.92
C VAL A 258 7.09 17.68 -9.54
N SER A 259 6.14 16.78 -9.77
CA SER A 259 4.84 17.16 -10.36
C SER A 259 3.96 17.96 -9.39
N LEU A 260 4.01 17.66 -8.09
CA LEU A 260 3.33 18.41 -7.04
C LEU A 260 3.91 19.81 -6.82
N ARG A 261 5.23 19.99 -6.97
CA ARG A 261 5.87 21.32 -6.86
C ARG A 261 5.62 22.25 -8.04
N ARG A 262 5.16 21.72 -9.18
CA ARG A 262 4.87 22.48 -10.40
C ARG A 262 3.41 22.97 -10.48
N ARG A 263 2.59 22.71 -9.47
CA ARG A 263 1.22 23.21 -9.31
C ARG A 263 1.14 24.14 -8.12
#